data_AF-A0A975ALW0-F1
#
_entry.id   AF-A0A975ALW0-F1
#
_cell.length_a   1.000
_cell.length_b   1.000
_cell.length_c   1.000
_cell.angle_alpha   90.00
_cell.angle_beta   90.00
_cell.angle_gamma   90.00
#
_symmetry.space_group_name_H-M   'P 1'
#
loop_
_entity.id
_entity.type
_entity.pdbx_description
1 polymer ?
#
loop_
_entity_poly.entity_id
_entity_poly.type
_entity_poly.pdbx_seq_one_letter_code
_entity_poly.pdbx_strand_id
1 'polypeptide(L)'
;MPHDAKRLLYIASAFLAVLLLIPVVGRLANSYVGYFLFLEFVVLLPLLVLMSADALHALDVDPGGKKAARVAVRLIASGPVLVFGLLGIICGGAGIVWVLYNLLIERQPEFNGSFYAGFGIAPAVLLFGLAKVLSVFRRAVKNESEAEDDESDT
;
A
#
# COMPACT_ATOMS: atom_id res chain seq x y z
N MET A 1 16.20 -22.15 11.12
CA MET A 1 15.42 -21.38 10.12
C MET A 1 15.61 -19.91 10.42
N PRO A 2 16.17 -19.11 9.50
CA PRO A 2 16.49 -17.72 9.77
C PRO A 2 15.21 -16.96 10.14
N HIS A 3 15.31 -16.11 11.15
CA HIS A 3 14.20 -15.40 11.78
C HIS A 3 13.39 -14.58 10.75
N ASP A 4 14.02 -14.17 9.66
CA ASP A 4 13.45 -13.32 8.61
C ASP A 4 12.53 -14.06 7.65
N ALA A 5 12.77 -15.37 7.41
CA ALA A 5 11.89 -16.19 6.58
C ALA A 5 10.50 -16.37 7.23
N LYS A 6 10.46 -16.44 8.56
CA LYS A 6 9.20 -16.51 9.32
C LYS A 6 8.44 -15.20 9.23
N ARG A 7 9.12 -14.06 9.43
CA ARG A 7 8.53 -12.72 9.29
C ARG A 7 7.92 -12.52 7.90
N LEU A 8 8.62 -12.94 6.86
CA LEU A 8 8.12 -12.79 5.50
C LEU A 8 6.90 -13.66 5.21
N LEU A 9 6.88 -14.89 5.72
CA LEU A 9 5.71 -15.76 5.66
C LEU A 9 4.52 -15.15 6.42
N TYR A 10 4.74 -14.51 7.56
CA TYR A 10 3.70 -13.79 8.30
C TYR A 10 3.17 -12.59 7.50
N ILE A 11 4.04 -11.79 6.88
CA ILE A 11 3.61 -10.65 6.06
C ILE A 11 2.81 -11.14 4.84
N ALA A 12 3.28 -12.18 4.14
CA ALA A 12 2.59 -12.75 2.99
C ALA A 12 1.22 -13.33 3.36
N SER A 13 1.17 -14.10 4.44
CA SER A 13 -0.08 -14.72 4.92
C SER A 13 -1.07 -13.67 5.45
N ALA A 14 -0.60 -12.65 6.16
CA ALA A 14 -1.43 -11.54 6.61
C ALA A 14 -1.94 -10.71 5.43
N PHE A 15 -1.10 -10.45 4.42
CA PHE A 15 -1.52 -9.75 3.20
C PHE A 15 -2.56 -10.54 2.41
N LEU A 16 -2.37 -11.85 2.26
CA LEU A 16 -3.33 -12.72 1.60
C LEU A 16 -4.64 -12.78 2.39
N ALA A 17 -4.57 -12.84 3.72
CA ALA A 17 -5.74 -12.83 4.59
C ALA A 17 -6.54 -11.53 4.42
N VAL A 18 -5.87 -10.36 4.38
CA VAL A 18 -6.47 -9.05 4.06
C VAL A 18 -7.18 -9.11 2.70
N LEU A 19 -6.48 -9.48 1.63
CA LEU A 19 -7.08 -9.52 0.28
C LEU A 19 -8.30 -10.44 0.17
N LEU A 20 -8.31 -11.55 0.91
CA LEU A 20 -9.42 -12.51 0.91
C LEU A 20 -10.57 -12.08 1.84
N LEU A 21 -10.31 -11.28 2.87
CA LEU A 21 -11.35 -10.84 3.80
C LEU A 21 -12.32 -9.86 3.14
N ILE A 22 -11.81 -8.96 2.27
CA ILE A 22 -12.60 -7.93 1.57
C ILE A 22 -13.85 -8.50 0.87
N PRO A 23 -13.77 -9.49 -0.04
CA PRO A 23 -14.95 -10.04 -0.71
C PRO A 23 -15.84 -10.86 0.22
N VAL A 24 -15.28 -11.50 1.25
CA VAL A 24 -16.04 -12.30 2.23
C VAL A 24 -16.91 -11.39 3.10
N VAL A 25 -16.32 -10.32 3.63
CA VAL A 25 -17.02 -9.30 4.41
C VAL A 25 -18.06 -8.58 3.53
N GLY A 26 -17.70 -8.25 2.29
CA GLY A 26 -18.62 -7.63 1.33
C GLY A 26 -19.86 -8.48 1.03
N ARG A 27 -19.72 -9.81 0.98
CA ARG A 27 -20.88 -10.72 0.79
C ARG A 27 -21.78 -10.87 2.00
N LEU A 28 -21.26 -10.63 3.21
CA LEU A 28 -22.00 -10.87 4.44
C LEU A 28 -23.07 -9.80 4.75
N ALA A 29 -23.13 -8.69 3.99
CA ALA A 29 -24.18 -7.66 4.01
C ALA A 29 -24.77 -7.40 5.41
N ASN A 30 -23.88 -7.28 6.41
CA ASN A 30 -24.25 -7.16 7.81
C ASN A 30 -23.90 -5.77 8.34
N SER A 31 -24.59 -5.31 9.38
CA SER A 31 -24.37 -3.98 9.97
C SER A 31 -22.93 -3.77 10.49
N TYR A 32 -22.15 -4.85 10.62
CA TYR A 32 -20.77 -4.82 11.10
C TYR A 32 -19.70 -4.69 10.02
N VAL A 33 -20.06 -4.76 8.75
CA VAL A 33 -19.11 -4.66 7.61
C VAL A 33 -18.24 -3.41 7.72
N GLY A 34 -18.83 -2.28 8.11
CA GLY A 34 -18.09 -1.03 8.31
C GLY A 34 -16.98 -1.12 9.36
N TYR A 35 -17.21 -1.82 10.49
CA TYR A 35 -16.19 -1.99 11.54
C TYR A 35 -15.05 -2.90 11.08
N PHE A 36 -15.37 -3.94 10.31
CA PHE A 36 -14.35 -4.83 9.74
C PHE A 36 -13.49 -4.08 8.72
N LEU A 37 -14.11 -3.33 7.80
CA LEU A 37 -13.38 -2.51 6.84
C LEU A 37 -12.54 -1.43 7.54
N PHE A 38 -13.06 -0.81 8.59
CA PHE A 38 -12.30 0.15 9.39
C PHE A 38 -11.07 -0.50 10.03
N LEU A 39 -11.23 -1.62 10.73
CA LEU A 39 -10.13 -2.33 11.37
C LEU A 39 -9.08 -2.77 10.36
N GLU A 40 -9.53 -3.24 9.20
CA GLU A 40 -8.66 -3.69 8.11
C GLU A 40 -7.85 -2.55 7.50
N PHE A 41 -8.49 -1.47 7.05
CA PHE A 41 -7.81 -0.37 6.36
C PHE A 41 -7.08 0.60 7.29
N VAL A 42 -7.55 0.78 8.52
CA VAL A 42 -7.00 1.79 9.44
C VAL A 42 -5.98 1.19 10.41
N VAL A 43 -6.16 -0.07 10.81
CA VAL A 43 -5.26 -0.71 11.78
C VAL A 43 -4.34 -1.70 11.09
N LEU A 44 -4.91 -2.68 10.37
CA LEU A 44 -4.14 -3.83 9.89
C LEU A 44 -3.23 -3.46 8.72
N LEU A 45 -3.74 -2.69 7.76
CA LEU A 45 -3.01 -2.33 6.55
C LEU A 45 -1.80 -1.42 6.81
N PRO A 46 -1.86 -0.36 7.65
CA PRO A 46 -0.66 0.43 7.99
C PRO A 46 0.39 -0.40 8.74
N LEU A 47 -0.05 -1.32 9.60
CA LEU A 47 0.84 -2.21 10.35
C LEU A 47 1.57 -3.17 9.39
N LEU A 48 0.85 -3.68 8.39
CA LEU A 48 1.40 -4.51 7.32
C LEU A 48 2.43 -3.75 6.47
N VAL A 49 2.15 -2.49 6.14
CA VAL A 49 3.08 -1.59 5.42
C VAL A 49 4.34 -1.33 6.25
N LEU A 50 4.21 -1.15 7.57
CA LEU A 50 5.35 -0.95 8.45
C LEU A 50 6.24 -2.20 8.49
N MET A 51 5.63 -3.37 8.70
CA MET A 51 6.34 -4.65 8.71
C MET A 51 7.02 -4.94 7.38
N SER A 52 6.40 -4.58 6.27
CA SER A 52 6.96 -4.80 4.94
C SER A 52 8.06 -3.80 4.60
N ALA A 53 7.97 -2.56 5.09
CA ALA A 53 9.06 -1.59 4.99
C ALA A 53 10.29 -2.04 5.78
N ASP A 54 10.12 -2.57 6.98
CA ASP A 54 11.21 -3.12 7.79
C ASP A 54 11.87 -4.32 7.08
N ALA A 55 11.06 -5.20 6.47
CA ALA A 55 11.58 -6.32 5.69
C ALA A 55 12.40 -5.85 4.48
N LEU A 56 11.90 -4.84 3.74
CA LEU A 56 12.64 -4.21 2.64
C LEU A 56 13.96 -3.60 3.11
N HIS A 57 13.96 -2.92 4.26
CA HIS A 57 15.15 -2.30 4.79
C HIS A 57 16.20 -3.35 5.18
N ALA A 58 15.79 -4.45 5.81
CA ALA A 58 16.69 -5.55 6.14
C ALA A 58 17.37 -6.16 4.90
N LEU A 59 16.64 -6.27 3.78
CA LEU A 59 17.19 -6.74 2.50
C LEU A 59 18.19 -5.78 1.86
N ASP A 60 18.00 -4.47 2.06
CA ASP A 60 18.89 -3.45 1.54
C ASP A 60 20.20 -3.35 2.38
N VAL A 61 20.17 -3.72 3.68
CA VAL A 61 21.32 -3.64 4.60
C VAL A 61 22.22 -4.88 4.55
N ASP A 62 21.65 -6.09 4.50
CA ASP A 62 22.43 -7.33 4.39
C ASP A 62 21.91 -8.17 3.20
N PRO A 63 22.56 -8.10 2.03
CA PRO A 63 22.12 -8.79 0.83
C PRO A 63 22.32 -10.32 0.87
N GLY A 64 22.75 -10.92 1.98
CA GLY A 64 23.04 -12.35 2.10
C GLY A 64 21.97 -13.29 1.49
N GLY A 65 22.40 -14.20 0.60
CA GLY A 65 21.54 -15.25 0.01
C GLY A 65 21.48 -15.26 -1.53
N LYS A 66 20.75 -16.24 -2.09
CA LYS A 66 20.60 -16.43 -3.55
C LYS A 66 19.76 -15.30 -4.17
N LYS A 67 20.21 -14.72 -5.31
CA LYS A 67 19.56 -13.63 -6.07
C LYS A 67 18.03 -13.86 -6.26
N ALA A 68 17.63 -15.08 -6.63
CA ALA A 68 16.22 -15.45 -6.83
C ALA A 68 15.36 -15.34 -5.55
N ALA A 69 15.90 -15.70 -4.38
CA ALA A 69 15.17 -15.60 -3.12
C ALA A 69 14.95 -14.13 -2.72
N ARG A 70 15.95 -13.26 -3.00
CA ARG A 70 15.88 -11.81 -2.73
C ARG A 70 14.77 -11.14 -3.54
N VAL A 71 14.66 -11.48 -4.83
CA VAL A 71 13.62 -10.93 -5.72
C VAL A 71 12.22 -11.33 -5.27
N ALA A 72 12.01 -12.62 -4.96
CA ALA A 72 10.71 -13.12 -4.48
C ALA A 72 10.28 -12.45 -3.17
N VAL A 73 11.21 -12.31 -2.23
CA VAL A 73 11.02 -11.64 -0.95
C VAL A 73 10.65 -10.17 -1.12
N ARG A 74 11.32 -9.46 -2.03
CA ARG A 74 11.04 -8.05 -2.33
C ARG A 74 9.67 -7.84 -2.98
N LEU A 75 9.26 -8.75 -3.87
CA LEU A 75 7.92 -8.76 -4.49
C LEU A 75 6.80 -8.94 -3.45
N ILE A 76 6.99 -9.85 -2.51
CA ILE A 76 6.01 -10.11 -1.45
C ILE A 76 5.86 -8.90 -0.53
N ALA A 77 7.00 -8.31 -0.12
CA ALA A 77 6.99 -7.19 0.81
C ALA A 77 6.61 -5.84 0.14
N SER A 78 6.72 -5.70 -1.18
CA SER A 78 6.22 -4.52 -1.90
C SER A 78 4.69 -4.52 -2.05
N GLY A 79 4.04 -5.69 -2.05
CA GLY A 79 2.59 -5.85 -2.21
C GLY A 79 1.75 -4.95 -1.27
N PRO A 80 1.92 -5.05 0.06
CA PRO A 80 1.24 -4.19 1.03
C PRO A 80 1.40 -2.69 0.76
N VAL A 81 2.63 -2.26 0.46
CA VAL A 81 2.97 -0.86 0.20
C VAL A 81 2.27 -0.36 -1.06
N LEU A 82 2.23 -1.21 -2.09
CA LEU A 82 1.62 -0.88 -3.38
C LEU A 82 0.10 -0.80 -3.26
N VAL A 83 -0.53 -1.73 -2.56
CA VAL A 83 -1.98 -1.68 -2.27
C VAL A 83 -2.33 -0.42 -1.49
N PHE A 84 -1.57 -0.11 -0.44
CA PHE A 84 -1.82 1.11 0.34
C PHE A 84 -1.64 2.39 -0.49
N GLY A 85 -0.60 2.43 -1.31
CA GLY A 85 -0.36 3.56 -2.21
C GLY A 85 -1.48 3.75 -3.23
N LEU A 86 -1.94 2.66 -3.87
CA LEU A 86 -3.05 2.68 -4.83
C LEU A 86 -4.37 3.11 -4.17
N LEU A 87 -4.67 2.61 -2.97
CA LEU A 87 -5.83 3.04 -2.19
C LEU A 87 -5.77 4.54 -1.89
N GLY A 88 -4.59 5.06 -1.54
CA GLY A 88 -4.38 6.50 -1.36
C GLY A 88 -4.69 7.30 -2.63
N ILE A 89 -4.24 6.83 -3.80
CA ILE A 89 -4.52 7.49 -5.08
C ILE A 89 -6.02 7.47 -5.38
N ILE A 90 -6.68 6.33 -5.21
CA ILE A 90 -8.12 6.16 -5.49
C ILE A 90 -8.96 7.01 -4.53
N CYS A 91 -8.73 6.88 -3.22
CA CYS A 91 -9.48 7.63 -2.20
C CYS A 91 -9.23 9.13 -2.29
N GLY A 92 -7.96 9.54 -2.49
CA GLY A 92 -7.61 10.95 -2.68
C GLY A 92 -8.23 11.52 -3.95
N GLY A 93 -8.16 10.79 -5.07
CA GLY A 93 -8.77 11.19 -6.34
C GLY A 93 -10.29 11.29 -6.26
N ALA A 94 -10.94 10.28 -5.68
CA ALA A 94 -12.38 10.28 -5.44
C ALA A 94 -12.80 11.45 -4.53
N GLY A 95 -12.02 11.75 -3.49
CA GLY A 95 -12.25 12.89 -2.62
C GLY A 95 -12.18 14.23 -3.36
N ILE A 96 -11.19 14.42 -4.23
CA ILE A 96 -11.09 15.63 -5.06
C ILE A 96 -12.29 15.76 -6.00
N VAL A 97 -12.64 14.68 -6.71
CA VAL A 97 -13.78 14.65 -7.62
C VAL A 97 -15.09 14.94 -6.88
N TRP A 98 -15.29 14.34 -5.71
CA TRP A 98 -16.46 14.55 -4.87
C TRP A 98 -16.60 16.01 -4.43
N VAL A 99 -15.51 16.63 -3.98
CA VAL A 99 -15.51 18.03 -3.56
C VAL A 99 -15.78 18.96 -4.75
N LEU A 100 -15.13 18.73 -5.90
CA LEU A 100 -15.36 19.52 -7.11
C LEU A 100 -16.80 19.39 -7.60
N TYR A 101 -17.37 18.18 -7.57
CA TYR A 101 -18.76 17.93 -7.93
C TYR A 101 -19.73 18.73 -7.05
N ASN A 102 -19.52 18.70 -5.73
CA ASN A 102 -20.37 19.41 -4.78
C ASN A 102 -20.25 20.94 -4.84
N LEU A 103 -19.09 21.46 -5.29
CA LEU A 103 -18.84 22.89 -5.42
C LEU A 103 -19.32 23.45 -6.77
N LEU A 104 -19.17 22.68 -7.85
CA LEU A 104 -19.38 23.18 -9.22
C LEU A 104 -20.70 22.74 -9.85
N ILE A 105 -21.28 21.62 -9.42
CA ILE A 105 -22.45 21.02 -10.07
C ILE A 105 -23.65 21.07 -9.14
N GLU A 106 -23.64 20.27 -8.06
CA GLU A 106 -24.79 20.12 -7.17
C GLU A 106 -24.34 19.86 -5.74
N ARG A 107 -24.75 20.74 -4.84
CA ARG A 107 -24.40 20.62 -3.42
C ARG A 107 -25.33 19.62 -2.74
N GLN A 108 -24.79 18.45 -2.41
CA GLN A 108 -25.51 17.42 -1.67
C GLN A 108 -25.78 17.87 -0.22
N PRO A 109 -26.89 17.45 0.40
CA PRO A 109 -27.25 17.83 1.77
C PRO A 109 -26.24 17.34 2.82
N GLU A 110 -25.48 16.30 2.49
CA GLU A 110 -24.42 15.71 3.33
C GLU A 110 -23.13 16.55 3.30
N PHE A 111 -22.99 17.46 2.33
CA PHE A 111 -21.81 18.29 2.14
C PHE A 111 -21.80 19.52 3.08
N ASN A 112 -21.37 19.26 4.32
CA ASN A 112 -21.17 20.26 5.37
C ASN A 112 -19.76 20.88 5.37
N GLY A 113 -18.87 20.42 4.49
CA GLY A 113 -17.46 20.80 4.48
C GLY A 113 -17.21 22.20 3.91
N SER A 114 -16.31 22.96 4.57
CA SER A 114 -15.66 24.11 3.93
C SER A 114 -14.63 23.62 2.91
N PHE A 115 -14.28 24.46 1.93
CA PHE A 115 -13.26 24.17 0.91
C PHE A 115 -12.00 23.51 1.51
N TYR A 116 -11.58 23.93 2.71
CA TYR A 116 -10.37 23.47 3.37
C TYR A 116 -10.43 22.02 3.90
N ALA A 117 -11.60 21.54 4.34
CA ALA A 117 -11.70 20.18 4.90
C ALA A 117 -11.64 19.11 3.81
N GLY A 118 -12.29 19.35 2.66
CA GLY A 118 -12.28 18.44 1.53
C GLY A 118 -11.03 18.56 0.65
N PHE A 119 -10.59 19.79 0.38
CA PHE A 119 -9.47 20.05 -0.53
C PHE A 119 -8.09 20.00 0.16
N GLY A 120 -8.02 20.03 1.50
CA GLY A 120 -6.74 19.88 2.21
C GLY A 120 -6.28 18.42 2.27
N ILE A 121 -7.18 17.52 2.66
CA ILE A 121 -6.84 16.12 2.94
C ILE A 121 -6.77 15.29 1.64
N ALA A 122 -7.70 15.48 0.71
CA ALA A 122 -7.80 14.63 -0.47
C ALA A 122 -6.56 14.72 -1.41
N PRO A 123 -6.03 15.92 -1.73
CA PRO A 123 -4.77 16.03 -2.48
C PRO A 123 -3.56 15.50 -1.72
N ALA A 124 -3.50 15.70 -0.40
CA ALA A 124 -2.40 15.16 0.41
C ALA A 124 -2.38 13.63 0.38
N VAL A 125 -3.55 12.99 0.51
CA VAL A 125 -3.70 11.52 0.43
C VAL A 125 -3.35 11.00 -0.97
N LEU A 126 -3.77 11.70 -2.03
CA LEU A 126 -3.43 11.36 -3.41
C LEU A 126 -1.91 11.43 -3.65
N LEU A 127 -1.27 12.54 -3.25
CA LEU A 127 0.17 12.73 -3.42
C LEU A 127 0.97 11.72 -2.59
N PHE A 128 0.52 11.44 -1.37
CA PHE A 128 1.14 10.42 -0.53
C PHE A 128 1.04 9.02 -1.16
N GLY A 129 -0.13 8.65 -1.66
CA GLY A 129 -0.34 7.39 -2.37
C GLY A 129 0.57 7.27 -3.59
N LEU A 130 0.64 8.32 -4.40
CA LEU A 130 1.51 8.40 -5.56
C LEU A 130 2.99 8.26 -5.20
N ALA A 131 3.44 8.95 -4.15
CA ALA A 131 4.82 8.87 -3.67
C ALA A 131 5.20 7.44 -3.24
N LYS A 132 4.27 6.72 -2.57
CA LYS A 132 4.50 5.32 -2.18
C LYS A 132 4.59 4.39 -3.38
N VAL A 133 3.68 4.50 -4.35
CA VAL A 133 3.73 3.70 -5.58
C VAL A 133 5.02 3.96 -6.34
N LEU A 134 5.38 5.24 -6.55
CA LEU A 134 6.63 5.61 -7.23
C LEU A 134 7.87 5.12 -6.50
N SER A 135 7.87 5.09 -5.16
CA SER A 135 9.00 4.61 -4.38
C SER A 135 9.29 3.12 -4.61
N VAL A 136 8.25 2.31 -4.83
CA VAL A 136 8.39 0.89 -5.13
C VAL A 136 9.00 0.69 -6.53
N PHE A 137 8.49 1.42 -7.53
CA PHE A 137 8.99 1.32 -8.90
C PHE A 137 10.43 1.86 -9.07
N ARG A 138 10.76 3.01 -8.46
CA ARG A 138 12.14 3.53 -8.51
C ARG A 138 13.14 2.55 -7.91
N ARG A 139 12.75 1.90 -6.80
CA ARG A 139 13.57 0.86 -6.19
C ARG A 139 13.74 -0.32 -7.13
N ALA A 140 12.69 -0.76 -7.84
CA ALA A 140 12.78 -1.86 -8.80
C ALA A 140 13.81 -1.58 -9.91
N VAL A 141 13.70 -0.41 -10.57
CA VAL A 141 14.62 0.03 -11.63
C VAL A 141 16.07 0.10 -11.16
N LYS A 142 16.31 0.67 -9.96
CA LYS A 142 17.66 0.78 -9.42
C LYS A 142 18.36 -0.58 -9.25
N ASN A 143 17.64 -1.65 -8.89
CA ASN A 143 18.30 -2.95 -8.73
C ASN A 143 18.44 -3.71 -10.05
N GLU A 144 17.69 -3.35 -11.09
CA GLU A 144 17.92 -3.89 -12.44
C GLU A 144 19.23 -3.34 -12.99
N SER A 145 19.51 -2.04 -12.82
CA SER A 145 20.80 -1.46 -13.24
C SER A 145 21.99 -2.04 -12.48
N GLU A 146 21.89 -2.19 -11.15
CA GLU A 146 22.97 -2.81 -10.36
C GLU A 146 23.20 -4.28 -10.74
N ALA A 147 22.17 -4.97 -11.24
CA ALA A 147 22.28 -6.37 -11.66
C ALA A 147 22.92 -6.54 -13.04
N GLU A 148 22.80 -5.56 -13.93
CA GLU A 148 23.48 -5.53 -15.24
C GLU A 148 24.97 -5.16 -15.09
N ASP A 149 25.29 -4.21 -14.20
CA ASP A 149 26.67 -3.81 -13.94
C ASP A 149 27.50 -4.99 -13.38
N ASP A 150 26.97 -5.74 -12.41
CA ASP A 150 27.60 -6.94 -11.83
C ASP A 150 27.85 -8.08 -12.86
N GLU A 151 27.04 -8.17 -13.92
CA GLU A 151 27.17 -9.20 -14.96
C GLU A 151 28.15 -8.80 -16.07
N SER A 152 28.48 -7.50 -16.17
CA SER A 152 29.46 -6.97 -17.12
C SER A 152 30.91 -7.01 -16.63
N ASP A 153 31.11 -7.12 -15.30
CA ASP A 153 32.42 -7.19 -14.63
C ASP A 153 32.93 -8.64 -14.39
N THR A 154 32.15 -9.66 -14.79
CA THR A 154 32.51 -11.10 -14.73
C THR A 154 32.77 -11.71 -16.10
#